data_AF-A0A239KB57-F1
#
_entry.id   AF-A0A239KB57-F1
#
_cell.length_a   1.000
_cell.length_b   1.000
_cell.length_c   1.000
_cell.angle_alpha   90.00
_cell.angle_beta   90.00
_cell.angle_gamma   90.00
#
_symmetry.space_group_name_H-M   'P 1'
#
loop_
_entity.id
_entity.type
_entity.pdbx_description
1 polymer ?
#
loop_
_entity_poly.entity_id
_entity_poly.type
_entity_poly.pdbx_seq_one_letter_code
_entity_poly.pdbx_strand_id
1 'polypeptide(L)'
;MVRVAGDDVALLSAQKGVWFSDLISPESMAFNIGEYLDVHMTIDKDLLEESIRKTVGEAEVLRTRFEIDGENVRQVIDLERPITVEYVDLSGESSPQVSAERWMLERISTEQLYRREYAVNLP
;
A
#
# COMPACT_ATOMS: atom_id res chain seq x y z
N MET A 1 -12.53 -7.50 -19.04
CA MET A 1 -13.75 -6.77 -18.65
C MET A 1 -13.27 -5.55 -17.90
N VAL A 2 -13.35 -4.37 -18.50
CA VAL A 2 -12.90 -3.10 -17.90
C VAL A 2 -13.99 -2.68 -16.90
N ARG A 3 -13.62 -2.42 -15.64
CA ARG A 3 -14.53 -1.93 -14.60
C ARG A 3 -14.36 -0.42 -14.46
N VAL A 4 -15.42 0.29 -14.12
CA VAL A 4 -15.41 1.76 -14.04
C VAL A 4 -15.28 2.16 -12.57
N ALA A 5 -14.61 3.27 -12.31
CA ALA A 5 -14.52 3.83 -10.97
C ALA A 5 -15.93 4.10 -10.39
N GLY A 6 -16.16 3.66 -9.15
CA GLY A 6 -17.48 3.64 -8.52
C GLY A 6 -18.23 2.31 -8.61
N ASP A 7 -17.67 1.27 -9.25
CA ASP A 7 -18.25 -0.08 -9.22
C ASP A 7 -18.03 -0.75 -7.84
N ASP A 8 -19.12 -1.20 -7.22
CA ASP A 8 -19.09 -2.04 -6.02
C ASP A 8 -18.66 -3.48 -6.38
N VAL A 9 -17.39 -3.81 -6.14
CA VAL A 9 -16.85 -5.13 -6.53
C VAL A 9 -16.71 -6.05 -5.32
N ALA A 10 -17.40 -7.18 -5.34
CA ALA A 10 -17.26 -8.21 -4.31
C ALA A 10 -15.81 -8.75 -4.23
N LEU A 11 -15.37 -9.13 -3.04
CA LEU A 11 -14.03 -9.70 -2.84
C LEU A 11 -13.90 -11.07 -3.50
N LEU A 12 -12.74 -11.32 -4.07
CA LEU A 12 -12.30 -12.66 -4.47
C LEU A 12 -12.16 -13.55 -3.23
N SER A 13 -12.30 -14.87 -3.38
CA SER A 13 -12.18 -15.82 -2.27
C SER A 13 -10.86 -15.68 -1.50
N ALA A 14 -9.75 -15.44 -2.20
CA ALA A 14 -8.45 -15.22 -1.57
C ALA A 14 -8.41 -13.92 -0.75
N GLN A 15 -9.00 -12.83 -1.28
CA GLN A 15 -9.10 -11.55 -0.56
C GLN A 15 -9.98 -11.67 0.69
N LYS A 16 -11.07 -12.46 0.63
CA LYS A 16 -11.90 -12.76 1.82
C LYS A 16 -11.09 -13.52 2.87
N GLY A 17 -10.26 -14.47 2.46
CA GLY A 17 -9.37 -15.20 3.37
C GLY A 17 -8.44 -14.27 4.13
N VAL A 18 -7.74 -13.37 3.42
CA VAL A 18 -6.87 -12.35 4.02
C VAL A 18 -7.67 -11.43 4.96
N TRP A 19 -8.85 -10.95 4.53
CA TRP A 19 -9.71 -10.09 5.35
C TRP A 19 -10.13 -10.76 6.65
N PHE A 20 -10.57 -12.02 6.62
CA PHE A 20 -10.95 -12.74 7.84
C PHE A 20 -9.75 -13.00 8.76
N SER A 21 -8.57 -13.30 8.19
CA SER A 21 -7.35 -13.44 8.98
C SER A 21 -6.95 -12.12 9.65
N ASP A 22 -7.08 -10.99 8.96
CA ASP A 22 -6.85 -9.65 9.52
C ASP A 22 -7.83 -9.32 10.66
N LEU A 23 -9.10 -9.71 10.55
CA LEU A 23 -10.07 -9.55 11.64
C LEU A 23 -9.74 -10.37 12.90
N ILE A 24 -9.12 -11.54 12.74
CA ILE A 24 -8.74 -12.42 13.86
C ILE A 24 -7.49 -11.91 14.58
N SER A 25 -6.53 -11.36 13.84
CA SER A 25 -5.27 -10.84 14.39
C SER A 25 -4.92 -9.48 13.76
N PRO A 26 -5.60 -8.40 14.16
CA PRO A 26 -5.41 -7.07 13.56
C PRO A 26 -4.02 -6.48 13.76
N GLU A 27 -3.24 -7.00 14.72
CA GLU A 27 -1.85 -6.63 14.96
C GLU A 27 -0.84 -7.40 14.08
N SER A 28 -1.30 -8.39 13.33
CA SER A 28 -0.45 -9.22 12.49
C SER A 28 -0.09 -8.52 11.19
N MET A 29 1.21 -8.42 10.93
CA MET A 29 1.77 -7.89 9.68
C MET A 29 2.01 -8.98 8.63
N ALA A 30 1.46 -10.19 8.83
CA ALA A 30 1.73 -11.36 8.00
C ALA A 30 1.37 -11.20 6.51
N PHE A 31 0.52 -10.21 6.18
CA PHE A 31 0.10 -9.93 4.82
C PHE A 31 0.77 -8.69 4.19
N ASN A 32 1.68 -8.02 4.93
CA ASN A 32 2.51 -6.98 4.34
C ASN A 32 3.60 -7.63 3.49
N ILE A 33 3.68 -7.25 2.22
CA ILE A 33 4.69 -7.71 1.27
C ILE A 33 5.42 -6.48 0.76
N GLY A 34 6.75 -6.55 0.73
CA GLY A 34 7.61 -5.48 0.22
C GLY A 34 8.77 -6.06 -0.56
N GLU A 35 9.17 -5.34 -1.60
CA GLU A 35 10.31 -5.66 -2.45
C GLU A 35 11.08 -4.36 -2.73
N TYR A 36 12.37 -4.50 -3.05
CA TYR A 36 13.20 -3.39 -3.48
C TYR A 36 14.01 -3.77 -4.71
N LEU A 37 14.39 -2.76 -5.49
CA LEU A 37 15.27 -2.91 -6.65
C LEU A 37 16.55 -2.11 -6.40
N ASP A 38 17.70 -2.77 -6.51
CA ASP A 38 19.00 -2.08 -6.54
C ASP A 38 19.27 -1.61 -7.98
N VAL A 39 19.48 -0.30 -8.13
CA VAL A 39 19.60 0.37 -9.42
C VAL A 39 20.98 0.99 -9.53
N HIS A 40 21.85 0.37 -10.34
CA HIS A 40 23.23 0.80 -10.54
C HIS A 40 23.39 1.90 -11.60
N MET A 41 22.49 2.88 -11.61
CA MET A 41 22.53 4.04 -12.51
C MET A 41 21.99 5.28 -11.83
N THR A 42 22.30 6.46 -12.37
CA THR A 42 21.70 7.70 -11.92
C THR A 42 20.20 7.70 -12.24
N ILE A 43 19.39 7.97 -11.22
CA ILE A 43 17.94 8.13 -11.34
C ILE A 43 17.62 9.63 -11.29
N ASP A 44 16.85 10.09 -12.26
CA ASP A 44 16.15 11.37 -12.18
C ASP A 44 14.94 11.18 -11.25
N LYS A 45 14.97 11.85 -10.09
CA LYS A 45 13.98 11.66 -9.03
C LYS A 45 12.61 12.20 -9.42
N ASP A 46 12.58 13.32 -10.13
CA ASP A 46 11.33 13.97 -10.55
C ASP A 46 10.63 13.10 -11.61
N LEU A 47 11.40 12.55 -12.54
CA LEU A 47 10.89 11.63 -13.55
C LEU A 47 10.42 10.31 -12.93
N LEU A 48 11.16 9.76 -11.95
CA LEU A 48 10.74 8.56 -11.24
C LEU A 48 9.42 8.80 -10.49
N GLU A 49 9.29 9.93 -9.78
CA GLU A 49 8.06 10.29 -9.08
C GLU A 49 6.87 10.40 -10.05
N GLU A 50 7.03 11.07 -11.19
CA GLU A 50 5.99 11.17 -12.22
C GLU A 50 5.58 9.77 -12.72
N SER A 51 6.55 8.89 -12.98
CA SER A 51 6.30 7.53 -13.45
C SER A 51 5.53 6.68 -12.43
N ILE A 52 5.84 6.83 -11.13
CA ILE A 52 5.13 6.15 -10.04
C ILE A 52 3.70 6.66 -9.95
N ARG A 53 3.48 7.99 -10.00
CA ARG A 53 2.14 8.60 -9.99
C ARG A 53 1.28 8.11 -11.15
N LYS A 54 1.86 8.05 -12.35
CA LYS A 54 1.19 7.52 -13.54
C LYS A 54 0.82 6.04 -13.37
N THR A 55 1.76 5.22 -12.88
CA THR A 55 1.52 3.80 -12.62
C THR A 55 0.36 3.57 -11.64
N VAL A 56 0.29 4.36 -10.55
CA VAL A 56 -0.83 4.32 -9.60
C VAL A 56 -2.15 4.73 -10.27
N GLY A 57 -2.13 5.75 -11.14
CA GLY A 57 -3.31 6.15 -11.91
C GLY A 57 -3.84 5.05 -12.85
N GLU A 58 -2.94 4.34 -13.52
CA GLU A 58 -3.27 3.30 -14.50
C GLU A 58 -3.69 1.97 -13.86
N ALA A 59 -3.09 1.59 -12.73
CA ALA A 59 -3.35 0.31 -12.08
C ALA A 59 -4.48 0.39 -11.03
N GLU A 60 -5.66 -0.13 -11.36
CA GLU A 60 -6.84 -0.15 -10.47
C GLU A 60 -6.52 -0.69 -9.06
N VAL A 61 -5.74 -1.77 -8.97
CA VAL A 61 -5.39 -2.41 -7.69
C VAL A 61 -4.69 -1.48 -6.70
N LEU A 62 -3.91 -0.50 -7.18
CA LEU A 62 -3.22 0.48 -6.34
C LEU A 62 -4.16 1.59 -5.85
N ARG A 63 -5.32 1.75 -6.51
CA ARG A 63 -6.42 2.67 -6.14
C ARG A 63 -7.59 1.96 -5.46
N THR A 64 -7.47 0.66 -5.20
CA THR A 64 -8.50 -0.10 -4.49
C THR A 64 -8.38 0.10 -2.99
N ARG A 65 -9.52 0.33 -2.35
CA ARG A 65 -9.71 0.26 -0.90
C ARG A 65 -10.87 -0.67 -0.57
N PHE A 66 -10.94 -1.08 0.70
CA PHE A 66 -11.98 -1.99 1.18
C PHE A 66 -12.93 -1.23 2.12
N GLU A 67 -14.22 -1.35 1.89
CA GLU A 67 -15.27 -0.79 2.74
C GLU A 67 -16.15 -1.90 3.30
N ILE A 68 -16.63 -1.68 4.52
CA ILE A 68 -17.68 -2.50 5.14
C ILE A 68 -19.03 -1.86 4.78
N ASP A 69 -19.95 -2.67 4.26
CA ASP A 69 -21.33 -2.31 3.96
C ASP A 69 -22.27 -3.32 4.65
N GLY A 70 -22.72 -2.96 5.86
CA GLY A 70 -23.42 -3.88 6.74
C GLY A 70 -22.53 -5.08 7.11
N GLU A 71 -22.97 -6.29 6.76
CA GLU A 71 -22.22 -7.53 6.98
C GLU A 71 -21.28 -7.89 5.82
N ASN A 72 -21.29 -7.11 4.74
CA ASN A 72 -20.48 -7.38 3.56
C ASN A 72 -19.24 -6.49 3.51
N VAL A 73 -18.22 -6.97 2.83
CA VAL A 73 -17.05 -6.18 2.47
C VAL A 73 -16.97 -6.09 0.96
N ARG A 74 -16.68 -4.89 0.47
CA ARG A 74 -16.56 -4.59 -0.96
C ARG A 74 -15.25 -3.88 -1.26
N GLN A 75 -14.82 -4.02 -2.50
CA GLN A 75 -13.74 -3.25 -3.09
C GLN A 75 -14.34 -1.99 -3.71
N VAL A 76 -13.74 -0.85 -3.41
CA VAL A 76 -14.01 0.43 -4.06
C VAL A 76 -12.75 0.88 -4.78
N ILE A 77 -12.87 1.18 -6.07
CA ILE A 77 -11.77 1.70 -6.88
C ILE A 77 -11.91 3.22 -6.96
N ASP A 78 -11.02 3.93 -6.27
CA ASP A 78 -11.02 5.39 -6.29
C ASP A 78 -10.58 5.90 -7.66
N LEU A 79 -11.18 6.99 -8.16
CA LEU A 79 -10.80 7.62 -9.43
C LEU A 79 -9.33 8.04 -9.41
N GLU A 80 -8.92 8.69 -8.32
CA GLU A 80 -7.57 9.16 -8.08
C GLU A 80 -7.15 8.79 -6.67
N ARG A 81 -5.87 8.44 -6.48
CA ARG A 81 -5.28 8.21 -5.16
C ARG A 81 -4.07 9.13 -5.00
N PRO A 82 -4.13 10.14 -4.12
CA PRO A 82 -2.94 10.92 -3.83
C PRO A 82 -1.90 10.03 -3.15
N ILE A 83 -0.69 10.02 -3.71
CA ILE A 83 0.46 9.34 -3.13
C ILE A 83 1.59 10.34 -2.88
N THR A 84 2.41 10.05 -1.89
CA THR A 84 3.67 10.74 -1.63
C THR A 84 4.79 9.75 -1.89
N VAL A 85 5.72 10.10 -2.77
CA VAL A 85 6.95 9.32 -2.99
C VAL A 85 8.01 9.90 -2.07
N GLU A 86 8.40 9.15 -1.05
CA GLU A 86 9.41 9.59 -0.09
C GLU A 86 10.81 9.40 -0.66
N TYR A 87 11.64 10.44 -0.56
CA TYR A 87 13.06 10.39 -0.90
C TYR A 87 13.90 10.48 0.37
N VAL A 88 14.69 9.44 0.63
CA VAL A 88 15.60 9.37 1.78
C VAL A 88 17.03 9.29 1.27
N ASP A 89 17.85 10.29 1.61
CA ASP A 89 19.27 10.29 1.29
C ASP A 89 20.07 9.66 2.44
N LEU A 90 20.64 8.48 2.17
CA LEU A 90 21.47 7.74 3.13
C LEU A 90 22.94 7.74 2.73
N SER A 91 23.35 8.55 1.75
CA SER A 91 24.74 8.55 1.26
C SER A 91 25.76 8.97 2.32
N GLY A 92 25.31 9.67 3.37
CA GLY A 92 26.13 10.08 4.51
C GLY A 92 26.29 9.03 5.61
N GLU A 93 25.57 7.91 5.53
CA GLU A 93 25.64 6.84 6.52
C GLU A 93 26.94 6.02 6.41
N SER A 94 27.37 5.41 7.52
CA SER A 94 28.58 4.57 7.53
C SER A 94 28.43 3.31 6.67
N SER A 95 27.21 2.81 6.53
CA SER A 95 26.84 1.74 5.61
C SER A 95 25.46 2.06 4.99
N PRO A 96 25.42 2.79 3.86
CA PRO A 96 24.16 3.23 3.26
C PRO A 96 23.20 2.09 2.95
N GLN A 97 23.71 0.95 2.46
CA GLN A 97 22.90 -0.22 2.14
C GLN A 97 22.22 -0.82 3.38
N VAL A 98 22.98 -1.02 4.47
CA VAL A 98 22.43 -1.57 5.72
C VAL A 98 21.41 -0.61 6.33
N SER A 99 21.69 0.70 6.26
CA SER A 99 20.74 1.72 6.71
C SER A 99 19.45 1.71 5.89
N ALA A 100 19.53 1.52 4.56
CA ALA A 100 18.37 1.44 3.68
C ALA A 100 17.52 0.19 3.98
N GLU A 101 18.15 -0.98 4.12
CA GLU A 101 17.47 -2.23 4.46
C GLU A 101 16.73 -2.14 5.79
N ARG A 102 17.39 -1.58 6.82
CA ARG A 102 16.74 -1.34 8.11
C ARG A 102 15.55 -0.39 7.98
N TRP A 103 15.72 0.72 7.26
CA TRP A 103 14.64 1.69 7.03
C TRP A 103 13.43 1.03 6.36
N MET A 104 13.64 0.20 5.34
CA MET A 104 12.57 -0.53 4.66
C MET A 104 11.87 -1.55 5.59
N LEU A 105 12.64 -2.29 6.40
CA LEU A 105 12.11 -3.27 7.35
C LEU A 105 11.28 -2.63 8.47
N GLU A 106 11.68 -1.45 8.95
CA GLU A 106 10.89 -0.68 9.93
C GLU A 106 9.57 -0.20 9.31
N ARG A 107 9.58 0.23 8.05
CA ARG A 107 8.36 0.72 7.35
C ARG A 107 7.34 -0.39 7.10
N ILE A 108 7.77 -1.54 6.56
CA ILE A 108 6.86 -2.68 6.31
C ILE A 108 6.24 -3.22 7.61
N SER A 109 6.89 -2.98 8.75
CA SER A 109 6.43 -3.39 10.08
C SER A 109 5.72 -2.29 10.87
N THR A 110 5.41 -1.13 10.29
CA THR A 110 4.78 0.00 11.02
C THR A 110 3.45 0.48 10.39
N GLU A 111 3.23 0.25 9.10
CA GLU A 111 2.20 0.97 8.34
C GLU A 111 0.73 0.61 8.68
N GLN A 112 0.46 -0.53 9.34
CA GLN A 112 -0.91 -0.88 9.78
C GLN A 112 -1.50 0.05 10.85
N LEU A 113 -0.67 0.82 11.57
CA LEU A 113 -1.14 1.77 12.59
C LEU A 113 -2.05 2.88 12.03
N TYR A 114 -2.02 3.14 10.71
CA TYR A 114 -2.87 4.14 10.07
C TYR A 114 -4.37 3.80 10.14
N ARG A 115 -4.73 2.51 10.26
CA ARG A 115 -6.13 2.09 10.46
C ARG A 115 -6.67 2.53 11.82
N ARG A 116 -5.81 2.77 12.82
CA ARG A 116 -6.22 3.09 14.19
C ARG A 116 -6.82 4.49 14.33
N GLU A 117 -6.48 5.43 13.44
CA GLU A 117 -6.98 6.81 13.49
C GLU A 117 -8.32 7.00 12.76
N TYR A 118 -8.71 6.07 11.87
CA TYR A 118 -9.96 6.15 11.09
C TYR A 118 -10.92 4.97 11.28
N ALA A 119 -10.53 3.93 12.02
CA ALA A 119 -11.43 2.82 12.41
C ALA A 119 -12.17 3.05 13.74
N VAL A 120 -12.08 4.26 14.32
CA VAL A 120 -12.89 4.64 15.48
C VAL A 120 -14.28 5.02 14.98
N ASN A 121 -15.06 4.01 14.58
CA ASN A 121 -16.54 3.96 14.56
C ASN A 121 -16.96 2.66 13.87
N LEU A 122 -16.64 1.52 14.49
CA LEU A 122 -17.43 0.31 14.32
C LEU A 122 -18.43 0.29 15.49
N PRO A 123 -19.75 0.15 15.26
CA PRO A 123 -20.71 -0.07 16.33
C PRO A 123 -20.45 -1.38 17.09
#